data_AF-A0A382GLH9-F1
#
_entry.id   AF-A0A382GLH9-F1
#
_cell.length_a   1.000
_cell.length_b   1.000
_cell.length_c   1.000
_cell.angle_alpha   90.00
_cell.angle_beta   90.00
_cell.angle_gamma   90.00
#
_symmetry.space_group_name_H-M   'P 1'
#
loop_
_entity.id
_entity.type
_entity.pdbx_description
1 polymer ?
#
loop_
_entity_poly.entity_id
_entity_poly.type
_entity_poly.pdbx_seq_one_letter_code
_entity_poly.pdbx_strand_id
1 'polypeptide(L)'
;MTYKKILLIFIVSFSFSQGDAQYIDGVAAIVEDHVVLKSDLIQMVNMAAIQNKIDPRTNPDAFIRLQNSVVQSMVDQKIMLEMAELDSIVVDEKEVNQALDQQIQMLVAQAGGEIQAENALGQPIKDFRREFWYDMKDRMISERYQQQLLS
;
A
#
# COMPACT_ATOMS: atom_id res chain seq x y z
N MET A 1 55.56 56.61 2.25
CA MET A 1 56.01 55.41 1.52
C MET A 1 55.38 54.18 2.18
N THR A 2 54.28 53.65 1.63
CA THR A 2 54.23 52.41 0.80
C THR A 2 54.13 51.13 1.68
N TYR A 3 53.38 50.05 1.42
CA TYR A 3 52.71 49.50 0.23
C TYR A 3 51.38 48.83 0.61
N LYS A 4 50.45 48.93 -0.34
CA LYS A 4 49.18 48.24 -0.53
C LYS A 4 49.37 46.71 -0.57
N LYS A 5 48.56 45.95 0.16
CA LYS A 5 48.37 44.50 -0.05
C LYS A 5 46.88 44.20 -0.06
N ILE A 6 46.30 44.17 -1.26
CA ILE A 6 44.97 43.63 -1.52
C ILE A 6 45.14 42.13 -1.66
N LEU A 7 44.53 41.37 -0.76
CA LEU A 7 44.42 39.92 -0.82
C LEU A 7 43.12 39.58 -1.56
N LEU A 8 43.23 39.20 -2.83
CA LEU A 8 42.10 38.74 -3.64
C LEU A 8 41.93 37.24 -3.43
N ILE A 9 40.93 36.84 -2.66
CA ILE A 9 40.52 35.44 -2.49
C ILE A 9 39.59 35.10 -3.65
N PHE A 10 40.05 34.23 -4.55
CA PHE A 10 39.26 33.66 -5.64
C PHE A 10 38.56 32.41 -5.09
N ILE A 11 37.26 32.50 -4.77
CA ILE A 11 36.43 31.35 -4.41
C ILE A 11 36.04 30.64 -5.71
N VAL A 12 36.66 29.49 -5.96
CA VAL A 12 36.20 28.54 -6.98
C VAL A 12 35.03 27.77 -6.37
N SER A 13 33.81 28.10 -6.76
CA SER A 13 32.62 27.33 -6.44
C SER A 13 32.59 26.05 -7.28
N PHE A 14 33.03 24.94 -6.71
CA PHE A 14 32.80 23.61 -7.29
C PHE A 14 31.36 23.19 -6.96
N SER A 15 30.44 23.32 -7.91
CA SER A 15 29.09 22.76 -7.79
C SER A 15 29.17 21.26 -8.07
N PHE A 16 29.25 20.44 -7.02
CA PHE A 16 29.01 19.01 -7.12
C PHE A 16 27.50 18.78 -7.27
N SER A 17 27.07 18.29 -8.44
CA SER A 17 25.73 17.74 -8.61
C SER A 17 25.64 16.44 -7.80
N GLN A 18 24.94 16.49 -6.67
CA GLN A 18 24.53 15.29 -5.95
C GLN A 18 23.31 14.73 -6.69
N GLY A 19 23.54 13.81 -7.62
CA GLY A 19 22.46 12.97 -8.14
C GLY A 19 22.09 12.01 -7.02
N ASP A 20 21.01 12.28 -6.30
CA ASP A 20 20.42 11.31 -5.38
C ASP A 20 20.12 10.04 -6.19
N ALA A 21 20.72 8.92 -5.79
CA ALA A 21 20.43 7.63 -6.39
C ALA A 21 18.94 7.33 -6.18
N GLN A 22 18.14 7.46 -7.25
CA GLN A 22 16.72 7.15 -7.20
C GLN A 22 16.57 5.65 -6.99
N TYR A 23 16.28 5.25 -5.75
CA TYR A 23 15.97 3.87 -5.42
C TYR A 23 14.61 3.52 -6.05
N ILE A 24 14.66 2.75 -7.13
CA ILE A 24 13.48 2.14 -7.74
C ILE A 24 13.03 1.00 -6.84
N ASP A 25 11.73 0.93 -6.57
CA ASP A 25 11.17 -0.11 -5.73
C ASP A 25 11.40 -1.50 -6.33
N GLY A 26 11.68 -2.46 -5.46
CA GLY A 26 12.00 -3.83 -5.84
C GLY A 26 10.77 -4.73 -5.88
N VAL A 27 10.92 -5.89 -6.49
CA VAL A 27 9.90 -6.95 -6.48
C VAL A 27 10.28 -7.99 -5.42
N ALA A 28 9.33 -8.32 -4.54
CA ALA A 28 9.49 -9.37 -3.54
C ALA A 28 8.96 -10.72 -4.02
N ALA A 29 7.88 -10.74 -4.80
CA ALA A 29 7.36 -11.94 -5.45
C ALA A 29 6.54 -11.58 -6.71
N ILE A 30 6.40 -12.54 -7.62
CA ILE A 30 5.55 -12.44 -8.82
C ILE A 30 4.65 -13.67 -8.84
N VAL A 31 3.36 -13.46 -9.04
CA VAL A 31 2.33 -14.49 -9.15
C VAL A 31 1.52 -14.16 -10.40
N GLU A 32 1.79 -14.86 -11.50
CA GLU A 32 1.22 -14.56 -12.83
C GLU A 32 1.34 -13.05 -13.17
N ASP A 33 0.21 -12.36 -13.36
CA ASP A 33 0.16 -10.93 -13.71
C ASP A 33 0.21 -10.01 -12.47
N HIS A 34 0.23 -10.58 -11.26
CA HIS A 34 0.32 -9.84 -10.01
C HIS A 34 1.74 -9.77 -9.43
N VAL A 35 2.12 -8.58 -8.97
CA VAL A 35 3.43 -8.31 -8.37
C VAL A 35 3.27 -7.94 -6.90
N VAL A 36 4.12 -8.52 -6.04
CA VAL A 36 4.29 -8.10 -4.65
C VAL A 36 5.51 -7.19 -4.57
N LEU A 37 5.31 -5.93 -4.22
CA LEU A 37 6.39 -4.95 -4.09
C LEU A 37 7.18 -5.15 -2.80
N LYS A 38 8.48 -4.83 -2.85
CA LYS A 38 9.37 -4.92 -1.71
C LYS A 38 9.01 -3.88 -0.65
N SER A 39 8.61 -2.68 -1.05
CA SER A 39 8.12 -1.64 -0.14
C SER A 39 6.91 -2.11 0.67
N ASP A 40 5.89 -2.65 0.00
CA ASP A 40 4.67 -3.19 0.60
C ASP A 40 4.98 -4.31 1.60
N LEU A 41 5.82 -5.27 1.19
CA LEU A 41 6.24 -6.36 2.07
C LEU A 41 6.91 -5.81 3.34
N ILE A 42 7.84 -4.87 3.20
CA ILE A 42 8.56 -4.31 4.35
C ILE A 42 7.60 -3.54 5.27
N GLN A 43 6.66 -2.78 4.71
CA GLN A 43 5.62 -2.08 5.48
C GLN A 43 4.78 -3.06 6.29
N MET A 44 4.30 -4.14 5.67
CA MET A 44 3.50 -5.17 6.34
C MET A 44 4.29 -5.92 7.42
N VAL A 45 5.54 -6.29 7.13
CA VAL A 45 6.42 -6.97 8.10
C VAL A 45 6.68 -6.09 9.30
N ASN A 46 6.94 -4.79 9.11
CA ASN A 46 7.13 -3.85 10.22
C ASN A 46 5.88 -3.73 11.09
N MET A 47 4.70 -3.63 10.47
CA MET A 47 3.44 -3.58 11.20
C MET A 47 3.19 -4.86 12.00
N ALA A 48 3.42 -6.03 11.39
CA ALA A 48 3.29 -7.31 12.06
C ALA A 48 4.33 -7.50 13.18
N ALA A 49 5.54 -6.97 13.00
CA ALA A 49 6.60 -7.03 14.02
C ALA A 49 6.22 -6.21 15.26
N ILE A 50 5.65 -5.01 15.06
CA ILE A 50 5.12 -4.17 16.15
C ILE A 50 4.01 -4.90 16.91
N GLN A 51 3.06 -5.51 16.19
CA GLN A 51 1.94 -6.24 16.80
C GLN A 51 2.43 -7.45 17.60
N ASN A 52 3.41 -8.20 17.08
CA ASN A 52 3.99 -9.37 17.73
C ASN A 52 5.10 -9.03 18.73
N LYS A 53 5.41 -7.74 18.93
CA LYS A 53 6.51 -7.23 19.78
C LYS A 53 7.86 -7.87 19.44
N ILE A 54 8.09 -8.12 18.15
CA ILE A 54 9.34 -8.66 17.62
C ILE A 54 10.25 -7.48 17.27
N ASP A 55 11.35 -7.33 17.98
CA ASP A 55 12.40 -6.38 17.63
C ASP A 55 13.46 -7.09 16.75
N PRO A 56 13.69 -6.61 15.50
CA PRO A 56 14.67 -7.20 14.59
C PRO A 56 16.10 -7.24 15.16
N ARG A 57 16.43 -6.33 16.09
CA ARG A 57 17.76 -6.20 16.69
C ARG A 57 18.00 -7.21 17.81
N THR A 58 16.94 -7.63 18.50
CA THR A 58 17.02 -8.58 19.61
C THR A 58 16.72 -10.01 19.17
N ASN A 59 15.81 -10.19 18.20
CA ASN A 59 15.34 -11.49 17.74
C ASN A 59 15.31 -11.57 16.20
N PRO A 60 16.49 -11.58 15.53
CA PRO A 60 16.57 -11.59 14.06
C PRO A 60 15.92 -12.83 13.43
N ASP A 61 16.05 -14.02 14.05
CA ASP A 61 15.44 -15.25 13.51
C ASP A 61 13.90 -15.19 13.54
N ALA A 62 13.33 -14.58 14.58
CA ALA A 62 11.88 -14.39 14.65
C ALA A 62 11.39 -13.40 13.59
N PHE A 63 12.18 -12.36 13.32
CA PHE A 63 11.90 -11.40 12.26
C PHE A 63 11.97 -12.02 10.87
N ILE A 64 12.96 -12.88 10.59
CA ILE A 64 13.06 -13.60 9.30
C ILE A 64 11.86 -14.55 9.11
N ARG A 65 11.47 -15.29 10.15
CA ARG A 65 10.28 -16.15 10.08
C ARG A 65 9.01 -15.34 9.84
N LEU A 66 8.88 -14.19 10.49
CA LEU A 66 7.76 -13.29 10.28
C LEU A 66 7.74 -12.77 8.83
N GLN A 67 8.88 -12.34 8.30
CA GLN A 67 9.00 -11.90 6.91
C GLN A 67 8.55 -12.98 5.93
N ASN A 68 9.00 -14.22 6.13
CA ASN A 68 8.60 -15.37 5.31
C ASN A 68 7.10 -15.65 5.41
N SER A 69 6.53 -15.55 6.62
CA SER A 69 5.08 -15.74 6.82
C SER A 69 4.26 -14.66 6.11
N VAL A 70 4.70 -13.40 6.17
CA VAL A 70 3.99 -12.28 5.56
C VAL A 70 4.05 -12.37 4.04
N VAL A 71 5.23 -12.63 3.45
CA VAL A 71 5.33 -12.78 2.00
C VAL A 71 4.52 -13.98 1.50
N GLN A 72 4.47 -15.08 2.26
CA GLN A 72 3.63 -16.23 1.93
C GLN A 72 2.15 -15.85 1.91
N SER A 73 1.64 -15.17 2.95
CA SER A 73 0.25 -14.71 2.96
C SER A 73 -0.09 -13.77 1.80
N MET A 74 0.83 -12.88 1.41
CA MET A 74 0.64 -12.01 0.26
C MET A 74 0.57 -12.81 -1.05
N VAL A 75 1.45 -13.80 -1.21
CA VAL A 75 1.44 -14.71 -2.38
C VAL A 75 0.15 -15.53 -2.43
N ASP A 76 -0.27 -16.12 -1.29
CA ASP A 76 -1.50 -16.91 -1.21
C ASP A 76 -2.73 -16.08 -1.58
N GLN A 77 -2.77 -14.81 -1.15
CA GLN A 77 -3.82 -13.88 -1.56
C GLN A 77 -3.83 -13.63 -3.07
N LYS A 78 -2.67 -13.49 -3.71
CA LYS A 78 -2.59 -13.34 -5.18
C LYS A 78 -3.02 -14.60 -5.91
N ILE A 79 -2.59 -15.78 -5.43
CA ILE A 79 -3.05 -17.07 -5.98
C ILE A 79 -4.58 -17.18 -5.88
N MET A 80 -5.16 -16.77 -4.76
CA MET A 80 -6.62 -16.77 -4.59
C MET A 80 -7.35 -15.85 -5.58
N LEU A 81 -6.78 -14.70 -5.91
CA LEU A 81 -7.33 -13.79 -6.93
C LEU A 81 -7.28 -14.43 -8.32
N GLU A 82 -6.15 -15.02 -8.69
CA GLU A 82 -5.99 -15.76 -9.96
C GLU A 82 -6.97 -16.93 -10.07
N MET A 83 -7.11 -17.71 -9.00
CA MET A 83 -8.07 -18.82 -8.96
C MET A 83 -9.52 -18.34 -9.09
N ALA A 84 -9.88 -17.20 -8.49
CA ALA A 84 -11.22 -16.61 -8.62
C ALA A 84 -11.51 -16.13 -10.05
N GLU A 85 -10.49 -15.62 -10.76
CA GLU A 85 -10.60 -15.26 -12.18
C GLU A 85 -10.75 -16.51 -13.07
N LEU A 86 -9.94 -17.55 -12.83
CA LEU A 86 -10.03 -18.84 -13.53
C LEU A 86 -11.40 -19.51 -13.35
N ASP A 87 -11.95 -19.47 -12.14
CA ASP A 87 -13.27 -20.03 -11.81
C ASP A 87 -14.44 -19.10 -12.23
N SER A 88 -14.15 -18.02 -12.97
CA SER A 88 -15.14 -17.07 -13.51
C SER A 88 -16.04 -16.44 -12.43
N ILE A 89 -15.52 -16.22 -11.23
CA ILE A 89 -16.22 -15.51 -10.15
C ILE A 89 -16.18 -14.01 -10.45
N VAL A 90 -17.13 -13.56 -11.27
CA VAL A 90 -17.27 -12.16 -11.64
C VAL A 90 -18.27 -11.49 -10.68
N VAL A 91 -17.84 -10.38 -10.08
CA VAL A 91 -18.76 -9.45 -9.39
C VAL A 91 -19.19 -8.39 -10.39
N ASP A 92 -20.51 -8.27 -10.58
CA ASP A 92 -21.08 -7.30 -11.52
C ASP A 92 -20.82 -5.87 -11.01
N GLU A 93 -20.49 -4.95 -11.91
CA GLU A 93 -20.21 -3.56 -11.55
C GLU A 93 -21.36 -2.90 -10.78
N LYS A 94 -22.60 -3.29 -11.07
CA LYS A 94 -23.79 -2.84 -10.35
C LYS A 94 -23.77 -3.28 -8.89
N GLU A 95 -23.31 -4.50 -8.62
CA GLU A 95 -23.20 -5.04 -7.26
C GLU A 95 -22.09 -4.32 -6.49
N VAL A 96 -20.95 -4.06 -7.13
CA VAL A 96 -19.85 -3.26 -6.55
C VAL A 96 -20.35 -1.86 -6.19
N ASN A 97 -21.06 -1.20 -7.11
CA ASN A 97 -21.62 0.12 -6.88
C ASN A 97 -22.60 0.13 -5.69
N GLN A 98 -23.46 -0.89 -5.59
CA GLN A 98 -24.41 -1.02 -4.49
C GLN A 98 -23.72 -1.27 -3.14
N ALA A 99 -22.71 -2.14 -3.10
CA ALA A 99 -21.95 -2.42 -1.88
C ALA A 99 -21.17 -1.17 -1.42
N LEU A 100 -20.57 -0.45 -2.37
CA LEU A 100 -19.86 0.79 -2.10
C LEU A 100 -20.80 1.90 -1.62
N ASP A 101 -21.99 2.03 -2.21
CA ASP A 101 -23.04 2.94 -1.75
C ASP A 101 -23.43 2.67 -0.30
N GLN A 102 -23.65 1.40 0.05
CA GLN A 102 -23.98 0.99 1.41
C GLN A 102 -22.85 1.32 2.39
N GLN A 103 -21.60 1.04 2.01
CA GLN A 103 -20.43 1.38 2.83
C GLN A 103 -20.31 2.88 3.07
N ILE A 104 -20.49 3.69 2.01
CA ILE A 104 -20.48 5.16 2.10
C ILE A 104 -21.63 5.65 2.98
N GLN A 105 -22.84 5.12 2.83
CA GLN A 105 -23.97 5.50 3.67
C GLN A 105 -23.72 5.20 5.16
N MET A 106 -23.10 4.06 5.47
CA MET A 106 -22.70 3.75 6.84
C MET A 106 -21.66 4.74 7.37
N LEU A 107 -20.65 5.08 6.57
CA LEU A 107 -19.65 6.09 6.91
C LEU A 107 -20.29 7.47 7.16
N VAL A 108 -21.19 7.90 6.28
CA VAL A 108 -21.92 9.16 6.41
C VAL A 108 -22.77 9.19 7.66
N ALA A 109 -23.47 8.10 7.96
CA ALA A 109 -24.28 7.97 9.16
C ALA A 109 -23.42 8.02 10.43
N GLN A 110 -22.27 7.34 10.45
CA GLN A 110 -21.33 7.35 11.58
C GLN A 110 -20.67 8.70 11.79
N ALA A 111 -20.33 9.41 10.71
CA ALA A 111 -19.74 10.74 10.77
C ALA A 111 -20.76 11.84 11.13
N GLY A 112 -22.06 11.55 11.07
CA GLY A 112 -23.12 12.51 11.38
C GLY A 112 -23.47 13.46 10.24
N GLY A 113 -23.15 13.09 8.99
CA GLY A 113 -23.49 13.86 7.79
C GLY A 113 -22.41 13.84 6.73
N GLU A 114 -22.79 14.21 5.50
CA GLU A 114 -21.93 14.10 4.31
C GLU A 114 -20.68 14.97 4.42
N ILE A 115 -20.84 16.24 4.83
CA ILE A 115 -19.71 17.16 5.04
C ILE A 115 -18.73 16.63 6.11
N GLN A 116 -19.25 16.02 7.18
CA GLN A 116 -18.41 15.47 8.23
C GLN A 116 -17.67 14.22 7.77
N ALA A 117 -18.31 13.39 6.95
CA ALA A 117 -17.67 12.25 6.32
C ALA A 117 -16.56 12.69 5.35
N GLU A 118 -16.79 13.69 4.50
CA GLU A 118 -15.76 14.22 3.60
C GLU A 118 -14.57 14.80 4.38
N ASN A 119 -14.82 15.55 5.46
CA ASN A 119 -13.76 16.05 6.34
C ASN A 119 -12.97 14.91 7.00
N ALA A 120 -13.65 13.83 7.40
CA ALA A 120 -13.00 12.65 8.00
C ALA A 120 -12.21 11.84 6.97
N LEU A 121 -12.70 11.74 5.74
CA LEU A 121 -12.05 11.06 4.62
C LEU A 121 -10.91 11.89 4.02
N GLY A 122 -10.90 13.21 4.25
CA GLY A 122 -9.91 14.14 3.69
C GLY A 122 -10.08 14.41 2.19
N GLN A 123 -11.16 13.92 1.59
CA GLN A 123 -11.47 14.07 0.17
C GLN A 123 -12.99 14.00 -0.08
N PRO A 124 -13.48 14.52 -1.22
CA PRO A 124 -14.88 14.40 -1.58
C PRO A 124 -15.32 12.93 -1.71
N ILE A 125 -16.54 12.61 -1.28
CA ILE A 125 -17.08 11.24 -1.34
C ILE A 125 -17.09 10.70 -2.77
N LYS A 126 -17.28 11.57 -3.76
CA LYS A 126 -17.23 11.21 -5.18
C LYS A 126 -15.84 10.70 -5.59
N ASP A 127 -14.78 11.30 -5.09
CA ASP A 127 -13.42 10.90 -5.46
C ASP A 127 -13.00 9.66 -4.67
N PHE A 128 -13.34 9.60 -3.38
CA PHE A 128 -13.25 8.39 -2.56
C PHE A 128 -13.92 7.20 -3.26
N ARG A 129 -15.16 7.36 -3.75
CA ARG A 129 -15.90 6.32 -4.47
C ARG A 129 -15.13 5.79 -5.67
N ARG A 130 -14.49 6.68 -6.44
CA ARG A 130 -13.78 6.29 -7.67
C ARG A 130 -12.51 5.51 -7.35
N GLU A 131 -11.80 5.93 -6.33
CA GLU A 131 -10.57 5.30 -5.86
C GLU A 131 -10.86 3.92 -5.25
N PHE A 132 -11.84 3.83 -4.35
CA PHE A 132 -12.19 2.61 -3.62
C PHE A 132 -13.03 1.61 -4.41
N TRP A 133 -13.45 1.93 -5.64
CA TRP A 133 -14.29 1.03 -6.43
C TRP A 133 -13.58 -0.29 -6.75
N TYR A 134 -12.30 -0.23 -7.14
CA TYR A 134 -11.51 -1.42 -7.45
C TYR A 134 -11.26 -2.27 -6.20
N ASP A 135 -10.90 -1.64 -5.08
CA ASP A 135 -10.70 -2.33 -3.80
C ASP A 135 -11.99 -3.02 -3.32
N MET A 136 -13.15 -2.38 -3.52
CA MET A 136 -14.46 -2.96 -3.20
C MET A 136 -14.73 -4.20 -4.05
N LYS A 137 -14.42 -4.14 -5.35
CA LYS A 137 -14.59 -5.26 -6.28
C LYS A 137 -13.72 -6.46 -5.86
N ASP A 138 -12.44 -6.22 -5.60
CA ASP A 138 -11.49 -7.26 -5.19
C ASP A 138 -11.90 -7.93 -3.87
N ARG A 139 -12.41 -7.14 -2.92
CA ARG A 139 -12.98 -7.64 -1.67
C ARG A 139 -14.19 -8.55 -1.91
N MET A 140 -15.14 -8.13 -2.75
CA MET A 140 -16.34 -8.91 -3.04
C MET A 140 -16.04 -10.23 -3.76
N ILE A 141 -15.04 -10.24 -4.65
CA ILE A 141 -14.56 -11.45 -5.32
C ILE A 141 -14.00 -12.42 -4.26
N SER A 142 -13.16 -11.90 -3.37
CA SER A 142 -12.57 -12.69 -2.27
C SER A 142 -13.64 -13.28 -1.34
N GLU A 143 -14.67 -12.49 -0.97
CA GLU A 143 -15.78 -12.93 -0.13
C GLU A 143 -16.60 -14.05 -0.80
N ARG A 144 -16.88 -13.93 -2.11
CA ARG A 144 -17.60 -14.97 -2.87
C ARG A 144 -16.82 -16.27 -2.95
N TYR A 145 -15.52 -16.19 -3.23
CA TYR A 145 -14.66 -17.36 -3.29
C TYR A 145 -14.62 -18.08 -1.93
N GLN A 146 -14.50 -17.34 -0.83
CA GLN A 146 -14.57 -17.91 0.52
C GLN A 146 -15.94 -18.58 0.81
N GLN A 147 -17.05 -17.97 0.40
CA GLN A 147 -18.38 -18.57 0.56
C GLN A 147 -18.51 -19.89 -0.20
N GLN A 148 -17.95 -19.97 -1.41
CA GLN A 148 -17.95 -21.19 -2.22
C GLN A 148 -17.09 -22.31 -1.61
N LEU A 149 -15.97 -21.97 -0.95
CA LEU A 149 -15.16 -22.97 -0.22
C LEU A 149 -15.87 -23.53 1.03
N LEU A 150 -16.78 -22.75 1.62
CA LEU A 150 -17.53 -23.13 2.83
C LEU A 150 -18.85 -23.86 2.52
N SER A 151 -19.31 -23.83 1.25
CA SER A 151 -20.53 -24.52 0.78
C SER A 151 -20.23 -25.91 0.24
#